data_AF-A0A959KFD5-F1
#
_entry.id   AF-A0A959KFD5-F1
#
_cell.length_a   1.000
_cell.length_b   1.000
_cell.length_c   1.000
_cell.angle_alpha   90.00
_cell.angle_beta   90.00
_cell.angle_gamma   90.00
#
_symmetry.space_group_name_H-M   'P 1'
#
loop_
_entity.id
_entity.type
_entity.pdbx_description
1 polymer ?
#
loop_
_entity_poly.entity_id
_entity_poly.type
_entity_poly.pdbx_seq_one_letter_code
_entity_poly.pdbx_strand_id
1 'polypeptide(L)'
;AELAKEFDIRVYTIGVGSNGYAPMPFSRLGNGQYQYKNVKVEIDEKLLNQIAQTTGGKYYRAASQQQLESIYDEIDRLEKSEIEVTVLQSYGERFHPFALAALLLLALEMALRYVALRSLP
;
A
#
# COMPACT_ATOMS: atom_id res chain seq x y z
N ALA A 1 17.56 1.55 10.78
CA ALA A 1 17.75 0.09 10.99
C ALA A 1 17.46 -0.30 12.44
N GLU A 2 17.87 0.51 13.42
CA GLU A 2 17.69 0.22 14.85
C GLU A 2 16.21 0.06 15.26
N LEU A 3 15.32 0.94 14.78
CA LEU A 3 13.88 0.84 15.06
C LEU A 3 13.29 -0.51 14.59
N ALA A 4 13.60 -0.93 13.37
CA ALA A 4 13.10 -2.20 12.82
C ALA A 4 13.60 -3.41 13.63
N LYS A 5 14.85 -3.35 14.13
CA LYS A 5 15.40 -4.38 15.02
C LYS A 5 14.67 -4.44 16.36
N GLU A 6 14.29 -3.29 16.92
CA GLU A 6 13.57 -3.20 18.19
C GLU A 6 12.13 -3.77 18.10
N PHE A 7 11.52 -3.68 16.92
CA PHE A 7 10.20 -4.25 16.62
C PHE A 7 10.24 -5.67 16.02
N ASP A 8 11.40 -6.34 16.00
CA ASP A 8 11.59 -7.68 15.39
C ASP A 8 11.17 -7.76 13.90
N ILE A 9 11.31 -6.65 13.18
CA ILE A 9 10.98 -6.54 11.75
C ILE A 9 12.24 -6.83 10.93
N ARG A 10 12.18 -7.91 10.13
CA ARG A 10 13.24 -8.27 9.17
C ARG A 10 13.17 -7.37 7.93
N VAL A 11 14.27 -6.71 7.59
CA VAL A 11 14.34 -5.84 6.41
C VAL A 11 15.25 -6.47 5.36
N TYR A 12 14.69 -6.83 4.22
CA TYR A 12 15.44 -7.29 3.04
C TYR A 12 15.70 -6.10 2.11
N THR A 13 16.96 -5.85 1.78
CA THR A 13 17.35 -4.75 0.90
C THR A 13 17.67 -5.29 -0.49
N ILE A 14 17.03 -4.74 -1.52
CA ILE A 14 17.26 -5.15 -2.91
C ILE A 14 17.86 -3.98 -3.69
N GLY A 15 19.11 -4.11 -4.09
CA GLY A 15 19.78 -3.15 -4.97
C GLY A 15 19.38 -3.40 -6.43
N VAL A 16 18.53 -2.54 -6.98
CA VAL A 16 18.09 -2.62 -8.38
C VAL A 16 18.84 -1.58 -9.22
N GLY A 17 19.53 -2.05 -10.25
CA GLY A 17 20.18 -1.17 -11.23
C GLY A 17 21.50 -1.71 -11.77
N SER A 18 21.89 -1.18 -12.92
CA SER A 18 23.21 -1.39 -13.51
C SER A 18 24.20 -0.33 -12.96
N ASN A 19 25.41 -0.76 -12.60
CA ASN A 19 26.48 0.17 -12.23
C ASN A 19 26.87 0.98 -13.47
N GLY A 20 26.87 2.31 -13.40
CA GLY A 20 27.19 3.14 -14.55
C GLY A 20 26.63 4.56 -14.46
N TYR A 21 26.15 5.06 -15.60
CA TYR A 21 25.58 6.40 -15.71
C TYR A 21 24.11 6.31 -16.14
N ALA A 22 23.21 6.96 -15.41
CA ALA A 22 21.82 7.08 -15.80
C ALA A 22 21.48 8.55 -16.11
N PRO A 23 20.66 8.82 -17.14
CA PRO A 23 20.21 10.16 -17.45
C PRO A 23 19.23 10.62 -16.36
N MET A 24 19.65 11.58 -15.55
CA MET A 24 18.79 12.20 -14.52
C MET A 24 18.45 13.64 -14.93
N PRO A 25 17.20 14.10 -14.69
CA PRO A 25 16.83 15.47 -14.96
C PRO A 25 17.59 16.41 -14.01
N PHE A 26 18.48 17.23 -14.57
CA PHE A 26 19.35 18.13 -13.80
C PHE A 26 18.77 19.54 -13.70
N SER A 27 18.13 20.03 -14.77
CA SER A 27 17.52 21.37 -14.79
C SER A 27 16.39 21.45 -15.80
N ARG A 28 15.44 22.37 -15.60
CA ARG A 28 14.45 22.75 -16.60
C ARG A 28 14.97 23.95 -17.37
N LEU A 29 15.06 23.81 -18.69
CA LEU A 29 15.38 24.91 -19.58
C LEU A 29 14.20 25.90 -19.60
N GLY A 30 14.46 27.17 -19.92
CA GLY A 30 13.43 28.21 -19.99
C GLY A 30 12.29 27.94 -20.99
N ASN A 31 12.45 26.95 -21.88
CA ASN A 31 11.44 26.45 -22.80
C ASN A 31 10.59 25.28 -22.25
N GLY A 32 10.74 24.93 -20.97
CA GLY A 32 10.00 23.86 -20.29
C GLY A 32 10.56 22.44 -20.50
N GLN A 33 11.60 22.25 -21.31
CA GLN A 33 12.24 20.94 -21.50
C GLN A 33 13.20 20.60 -20.34
N TYR A 34 13.26 19.31 -20.00
CA TYR A 34 14.21 18.80 -19.03
C TYR A 34 15.58 18.57 -19.69
N GLN A 35 16.63 19.19 -19.13
CA GLN A 35 18.00 18.80 -19.42
C GLN A 35 18.37 17.57 -18.61
N TYR A 36 18.75 16.50 -19.31
CA TYR A 36 19.24 15.29 -18.69
C TYR A 36 20.76 15.33 -18.64
N LYS A 37 21.33 14.98 -17.48
CA LYS A 37 22.76 14.76 -17.32
C LYS A 37 22.98 13.31 -16.94
N ASN A 38 23.99 12.70 -17.54
CA ASN A 38 24.46 11.39 -17.13
C ASN A 38 25.13 11.54 -15.75
N VAL A 39 24.45 11.08 -14.72
CA VAL A 39 24.95 11.06 -13.35
C VAL A 39 25.36 9.63 -13.02
N LYS A 40 26.52 9.49 -12.36
CA LYS A 40 27.01 8.19 -11.91
C LYS A 40 26.02 7.64 -10.87
N VAL A 41 25.42 6.50 -11.15
CA VAL A 41 24.56 5.79 -10.19
C VAL A 41 25.47 4.93 -9.34
N GLU A 42 25.74 5.37 -8.11
CA GLU A 42 26.46 4.58 -7.11
C GLU A 42 25.44 4.00 -6.14
N ILE A 43 25.23 2.69 -6.24
CA ILE A 43 24.45 1.97 -5.24
C ILE A 43 25.39 1.69 -4.07
N ASP A 44 25.09 2.24 -2.90
CA ASP A 44 25.86 1.99 -1.68
C ASP A 44 25.50 0.61 -1.11
N GLU A 45 26.08 -0.42 -1.71
CA GLU A 45 25.87 -1.81 -1.30
C GLU A 45 26.31 -2.05 0.14
N LYS A 46 27.27 -1.28 0.66
CA LYS A 46 27.74 -1.42 2.04
C LYS A 46 26.65 -0.98 3.02
N LEU A 47 26.02 0.16 2.76
CA LEU A 47 24.92 0.65 3.58
C LEU A 47 23.72 -0.31 3.54
N LEU A 48 23.33 -0.76 2.35
CA LEU A 48 22.21 -1.69 2.18
C LEU A 48 22.44 -3.02 2.89
N ASN A 49 23.68 -3.52 2.84
CA ASN A 49 24.08 -4.73 3.55
C ASN A 49 24.07 -4.52 5.07
N GLN A 50 24.55 -3.38 5.57
CA GLN A 50 24.46 -3.05 7.00
C GLN A 50 23.01 -3.01 7.50
N ILE A 51 22.09 -2.42 6.73
CA ILE A 51 20.66 -2.35 7.11
C ILE A 51 20.06 -3.75 7.19
N ALA A 52 20.30 -4.59 6.18
CA ALA A 52 19.81 -5.96 6.17
C ALA A 52 20.39 -6.79 7.33
N GLN A 53 21.70 -6.74 7.55
CA GLN A 53 22.35 -7.46 8.65
C GLN A 53 21.86 -7.00 10.03
N THR A 54 21.64 -5.70 10.21
CA THR A 54 21.18 -5.15 11.49
C THR A 54 19.79 -5.65 11.88
N THR A 55 18.95 -5.93 10.88
CA THR A 55 17.55 -6.36 11.05
C THR A 55 17.37 -7.88 10.89
N GLY A 56 18.45 -8.64 10.67
CA GLY A 56 18.39 -10.08 10.44
C GLY A 56 17.89 -10.49 9.05
N GLY A 57 17.74 -9.54 8.12
CA GLY A 57 17.44 -9.81 6.72
C GLY A 57 18.69 -10.05 5.87
N LYS A 58 18.50 -10.12 4.55
CA LYS A 58 19.56 -10.36 3.56
C LYS A 58 19.55 -9.28 2.47
N TYR A 59 20.74 -8.89 2.03
CA TYR A 59 20.91 -8.01 0.88
C TYR A 59 20.92 -8.84 -0.41
N TYR A 60 20.17 -8.38 -1.41
CA TYR A 60 20.15 -8.97 -2.74
C TYR A 60 20.49 -7.93 -3.80
N ARG A 61 21.18 -8.36 -4.85
CA ARG A 61 21.45 -7.56 -6.03
C ARG A 61 20.60 -8.08 -7.20
N ALA A 62 19.73 -7.24 -7.73
CA ALA A 62 18.93 -7.56 -8.91
C ALA A 62 19.40 -6.73 -10.10
N ALA A 63 20.06 -7.37 -11.07
CA ALA A 63 20.48 -6.73 -12.32
C ALA A 63 19.40 -6.79 -13.41
N SER A 64 18.42 -7.69 -13.27
CA SER A 64 17.33 -7.89 -14.23
C SER A 64 16.02 -8.20 -13.52
N GLN A 65 14.90 -8.03 -14.25
CA GLN A 65 13.57 -8.34 -13.72
C GLN A 65 13.41 -9.81 -13.31
N GLN A 66 13.97 -10.74 -14.09
CA GLN A 66 13.93 -12.17 -13.76
C GLN A 66 14.67 -12.49 -12.45
N GLN A 67 15.79 -11.81 -12.18
CA GLN A 67 16.49 -11.95 -10.90
C GLN A 67 15.66 -11.39 -9.75
N LEU A 68 14.98 -10.27 -9.97
CA LEU A 68 14.10 -9.67 -8.97
C LEU A 68 12.95 -10.63 -8.61
N GLU A 69 12.28 -11.23 -9.60
CA GLU A 69 11.22 -12.23 -9.39
C GLU A 69 11.76 -13.44 -8.62
N SER A 70 12.94 -13.94 -8.97
CA SER A 70 13.57 -15.07 -8.26
C SER A 70 13.89 -14.74 -6.80
N ILE A 71 14.31 -13.52 -6.51
CA ILE A 71 14.58 -13.05 -5.14
C ILE A 71 13.29 -12.98 -4.34
N TYR A 72 12.19 -12.49 -4.93
CA TYR A 72 10.88 -12.50 -4.28
C TYR A 72 10.42 -13.92 -3.96
N ASP A 73 10.58 -14.87 -4.89
CA ASP A 73 10.24 -16.27 -4.67
C ASP A 73 11.11 -16.92 -3.57
N GLU A 74 12.39 -16.55 -3.46
CA GLU A 74 13.28 -17.01 -2.37
C GLU A 74 12.80 -16.46 -1.01
N ILE A 75 12.45 -15.17 -0.95
CA ILE A 75 11.94 -14.53 0.27
C ILE A 75 10.61 -15.17 0.70
N ASP A 76 9.68 -15.39 -0.23
CA ASP A 76 8.37 -16.00 0.03
C ASP A 76 8.50 -17.45 0.56
N ARG A 77 9.48 -18.21 0.06
CA ARG A 77 9.76 -19.56 0.55
C ARG A 77 10.34 -19.60 1.95
N LEU A 78 11.19 -18.63 2.30
CA LEU A 78 11.85 -18.53 3.60
C LEU A 78 10.91 -17.96 4.67
N GLU A 79 10.04 -17.02 4.29
CA GLU A 79 9.10 -16.33 5.16
C GLU A 79 7.66 -16.76 4.88
N LYS A 80 7.39 -18.08 4.97
CA LYS A 80 6.02 -18.60 5.07
C LYS A 80 5.41 -18.21 6.43
N SER A 81 5.18 -16.93 6.65
CA SER A 81 4.22 -16.45 7.63
C SER A 81 2.96 -16.06 6.88
N GLU A 82 1.80 -16.48 7.36
CA GLU A 82 0.52 -15.92 6.92
C GLU A 82 0.62 -14.41 7.05
N ILE A 83 0.68 -13.72 5.92
CA ILE A 83 0.57 -12.27 5.92
C ILE A 83 -0.84 -12.00 6.41
N GLU A 84 -0.98 -11.73 7.71
CA GLU A 84 -2.20 -11.22 8.32
C GLU A 84 -2.34 -9.78 7.83
N VAL A 85 -2.63 -9.63 6.52
CA VAL A 85 -3.01 -8.36 5.93
C VAL A 85 -4.31 -8.03 6.62
N THR A 86 -4.23 -7.20 7.66
CA THR A 86 -5.40 -6.55 8.24
C THR A 86 -5.90 -5.58 7.17
N VAL A 87 -6.57 -6.14 6.16
CA VAL A 87 -7.34 -5.36 5.19
C VAL A 87 -8.50 -4.84 6.01
N LEU A 88 -8.34 -3.63 6.54
CA LEU A 88 -9.43 -2.83 7.07
C LEU A 88 -10.38 -2.54 5.90
N GLN A 89 -11.21 -3.51 5.55
CA GLN A 89 -12.35 -3.29 4.67
C GLN A 89 -13.32 -2.41 5.45
N SER A 90 -13.27 -1.11 5.19
CA SER A 90 -14.28 -0.18 5.66
C SER A 90 -15.57 -0.46 4.87
N TYR A 91 -16.42 -1.33 5.41
CA TYR A 91 -17.78 -1.53 4.92
C TYR A 91 -18.57 -0.26 5.20
N GLY A 92 -18.84 0.53 4.16
CA GLY A 92 -19.73 1.68 4.24
C GLY A 92 -21.15 1.22 4.50
N GLU A 93 -21.61 1.32 5.75
CA GLU A 93 -22.95 0.95 6.19
C GLU A 93 -24.03 1.86 5.55
N ARG A 94 -24.47 1.51 4.34
CA ARG A 94 -25.57 2.22 3.63
C ARG A 94 -26.97 1.79 4.07
N PHE A 95 -27.16 1.26 5.29
CA PHE A 95 -28.48 0.79 5.75
C PHE A 95 -29.39 1.91 6.28
N HIS A 96 -28.81 3.03 6.71
CA HIS A 96 -29.55 4.16 7.29
C HIS A 96 -30.69 4.73 6.41
N PRO A 97 -30.53 4.96 5.09
CA PRO A 97 -31.62 5.48 4.27
C PRO A 97 -32.81 4.50 4.17
N PHE A 98 -32.55 3.20 4.14
CA PHE A 98 -33.59 2.17 4.09
C PHE A 98 -34.35 2.05 5.42
N ALA A 99 -33.64 2.15 6.55
CA ALA A 99 -34.26 2.16 7.88
C ALA A 99 -35.18 3.37 8.08
N LEU A 100 -34.73 4.57 7.66
CA LEU A 100 -35.55 5.79 7.68
C LEU A 100 -36.78 5.68 6.78
N ALA A 101 -36.63 5.12 5.58
CA ALA A 101 -37.76 4.91 4.67
C ALA A 101 -38.82 3.96 5.27
N ALA A 102 -38.39 2.87 5.91
CA ALA A 102 -39.29 1.93 6.58
C ALA A 102 -40.02 2.58 7.77
N LEU A 103 -39.33 3.39 8.57
CA LEU A 103 -39.91 4.11 9.70
C LEU A 103 -40.94 5.15 9.24
N LEU A 104 -40.65 5.90 8.17
CA LEU A 104 -41.60 6.83 7.56
C LEU A 104 -42.83 6.13 7.01
N LEU A 105 -42.67 4.98 6.34
CA LEU A 105 -43.79 4.18 5.84
C LEU A 105 -44.69 3.67 6.98
N LEU A 106 -44.10 3.19 8.09
CA LEU A 106 -44.87 2.77 9.27
C LEU A 106 -45.59 3.95 9.95
N ALA A 107 -44.93 5.09 10.10
CA ALA A 107 -45.56 6.29 10.65
C ALA A 107 -46.73 6.77 9.76
N LEU A 108 -46.56 6.69 8.45
CA LEU A 108 -47.60 7.02 7.47
C LEU A 108 -48.76 6.02 7.56
N GLU A 109 -48.51 4.71 7.63
CA GLU A 109 -49.55 3.69 7.81
C GLU A 109 -50.33 3.93 9.11
N MET A 110 -49.65 4.20 10.22
CA MET A 110 -50.30 4.48 11.49
C MET A 110 -51.14 5.75 11.45
N ALA A 111 -50.64 6.82 10.82
CA ALA A 111 -51.39 8.06 10.64
C ALA A 111 -52.62 7.87 9.74
N LEU A 112 -52.48 7.17 8.61
CA LEU A 112 -53.61 6.82 7.75
C LEU A 112 -54.60 5.92 8.49
N ARG A 113 -54.14 4.94 9.28
CA ARG A 113 -55.02 4.11 10.09
C ARG A 113 -55.78 4.97 11.10
N TYR A 114 -55.12 5.91 11.77
CA TYR A 114 -55.75 6.78 12.77
C TYR A 114 -56.71 7.83 12.17
N VAL A 115 -56.44 8.32 10.96
CA VAL A 115 -57.23 9.35 10.28
C VAL A 115 -58.35 8.74 9.43
N ALA A 116 -58.08 7.63 8.73
CA ALA A 116 -59.02 6.98 7.82
C ALA A 116 -59.97 5.98 8.52
N LEU A 117 -59.55 5.27 9.58
CA LEU A 117 -60.47 4.42 10.36
C LEU A 117 -61.25 5.16 11.47
N ARG A 118 -60.96 6.45 11.70
CA ARG A 118 -61.85 7.32 12.51
C ARG A 118 -62.90 8.05 11.69
N SER A 119 -62.75 8.12 10.35
CA SER A 119 -63.69 8.79 9.46
C SER A 119 -64.68 7.85 8.77
N LEU A 120 -64.59 6.55 9.04
CA LEU A 120 -65.64 5.57 8.73
C LEU A 120 -66.33 5.14 10.04
N PRO A 121 -67.47 5.75 10.41
CA PRO A 121 -68.40 5.15 11.35
C PRO A 121 -69.05 3.87 10.79
#